data_AF-A0A1J3D1Y1-F1
#
_entry.id   AF-A0A1J3D1Y1-F1
#
_cell.length_a   1.000
_cell.length_b   1.000
_cell.length_c   1.000
_cell.angle_alpha   90.00
_cell.angle_beta   90.00
_cell.angle_gamma   90.00
#
_symmetry.space_group_name_H-M   'P 1'
#
loop_
_entity.id
_entity.type
_entity.pdbx_description
1 polymer ?
#
loop_
_entity_poly.entity_id
_entity_poly.type
_entity_poly.pdbx_seq_one_letter_code
_entity_poly.pdbx_strand_id
1 'polypeptide(L)' 'CSTGQQRLSLTTRIFTISKIAHTNLTNLLGYGRQGNDIYLVYEYVSNGSLDRFLFSNDRPVLNWSDRFNIIKGVASALK' A
#
# COMPACT_ATOMS: atom_id res chain seq x y z
N CYS A 1 -9.46 1.95 31.12
CA CYS A 1 -8.26 2.57 30.51
C CYS A 1 -7.85 1.82 29.25
N SER A 2 -8.54 2.01 28.14
CA SER A 2 -8.40 1.18 26.92
C SER A 2 -7.71 1.94 25.76
N THR A 3 -7.73 3.27 25.84
CA THR A 3 -7.30 4.19 24.79
C THR A 3 -5.78 4.35 24.68
N GLY A 4 -5.04 4.08 25.77
CA GLY A 4 -3.56 4.16 25.78
C GLY A 4 -2.90 2.98 25.07
N GLN A 5 -3.34 1.75 25.32
CA GLN A 5 -2.79 0.54 24.69
C GLN A 5 -3.11 0.45 23.19
N GLN A 6 -4.29 0.87 22.75
CA GLN A 6 -4.66 0.91 21.32
C GLN A 6 -3.82 1.92 20.52
N ARG A 7 -3.37 3.01 21.15
CA ARG A 7 -2.51 4.01 20.49
C ARG A 7 -1.12 3.46 20.20
N LEU A 8 -0.54 2.73 21.15
CA LEU A 8 0.77 2.11 20.97
C LEU A 8 0.74 1.02 19.89
N SER A 9 -0.34 0.24 19.82
CA SER A 9 -0.45 -0.83 18.82
C SER A 9 -0.51 -0.29 17.38
N LEU A 10 -1.20 0.83 17.14
CA LEU A 10 -1.29 1.44 15.81
C LEU A 10 0.05 2.03 15.36
N THR A 11 0.73 2.81 16.21
CA THR A 11 2.04 3.38 15.87
C THR A 11 3.07 2.28 15.61
N THR A 12 3.04 1.20 16.40
CA THR A 12 3.91 0.04 16.16
C THR A 12 3.63 -0.61 14.81
N ARG A 13 2.36 -0.80 14.43
CA ARG A 13 2.01 -1.35 13.10
C ARG A 13 2.50 -0.44 11.96
N ILE A 14 2.32 0.87 12.09
CA ILE A 14 2.78 1.85 11.09
C ILE A 14 4.31 1.81 10.97
N PHE A 15 5.02 1.73 12.10
CA PHE A 15 6.48 1.62 12.11
C PHE A 15 6.98 0.28 11.54
N THR A 16 6.25 -0.81 11.76
CA THR A 16 6.56 -2.09 11.10
C THR A 16 6.38 -1.98 9.59
N ILE A 17 5.28 -1.37 9.12
CA ILE A 17 5.01 -1.17 7.69
C ILE A 17 6.04 -0.21 7.07
N SER A 18 6.46 0.84 7.77
CA SER A 18 7.45 1.80 7.27
C SER A 18 8.83 1.19 7.06
N LYS A 19 9.12 0.05 7.69
CA LYS A 19 10.39 -0.69 7.50
C LYS A 19 10.37 -1.61 6.28
N ILE A 20 9.20 -1.86 5.70
CA ILE A 20 9.08 -2.72 4.52
C ILE A 20 9.37 -1.85 3.31
N ALA A 21 10.55 -2.05 2.72
CA ALA A 21 10.91 -1.47 1.43
C ALA A 21 11.05 -2.63 0.44
N HIS A 22 10.15 -2.70 -0.53
CA HIS A 22 10.18 -3.72 -1.57
C HIS A 22 9.75 -3.10 -2.91
N THR A 23 10.39 -3.48 -4.02
CA THR A 23 10.18 -2.86 -5.34
C THR A 23 8.73 -2.92 -5.83
N ASN A 24 7.95 -3.90 -5.36
CA ASN A 24 6.53 -4.07 -5.68
C ASN A 24 5.58 -3.66 -4.54
N LEU A 25 6.08 -2.92 -3.54
CA LEU A 25 5.27 -2.29 -2.49
C LEU A 25 5.57 -0.79 -2.46
N THR A 26 4.52 0.04 -2.51
CA THR A 26 4.67 1.49 -2.42
C THR A 26 5.22 1.88 -1.05
N ASN A 27 6.32 2.65 -1.01
CA ASN A 27 6.93 3.00 0.27
C ASN A 27 6.03 3.99 1.04
N LEU A 28 5.96 3.78 2.34
CA LEU A 28 5.38 4.74 3.27
C LEU A 28 6.43 5.82 3.57
N LEU A 29 6.19 7.04 3.09
CA LEU A 29 7.07 8.20 3.31
C LEU A 29 6.93 8.75 4.74
N GLY A 30 5.75 8.62 5.33
CA GLY A 30 5.51 9.07 6.70
C GLY A 30 4.07 8.91 7.15
N TYR A 31 3.79 9.36 8.37
CA TYR A 31 2.44 9.43 8.90
C TYR A 31 2.25 10.72 9.70
N GLY A 32 1.02 11.24 9.66
CA GLY A 32 0.60 12.40 10.44
C GLY A 32 -0.54 12.01 11.37
N ARG A 33 -0.77 12.82 12.41
CA ARG A 33 -1.91 12.64 13.31
C ARG A 33 -2.56 13.98 13.60
N GLN A 34 -3.88 14.03 13.47
CA GLN A 34 -4.69 15.16 13.90
C GLN A 34 -5.82 14.64 14.78
N GLY A 35 -5.77 14.92 16.09
CA GLY A 35 -6.73 14.38 17.04
C GLY A 35 -6.72 12.84 17.11
N ASN A 36 -7.82 12.22 16.70
CA ASN A 36 -7.97 10.77 16.60
C ASN A 36 -7.71 10.21 15.20
N ASP A 37 -7.54 11.06 14.20
CA ASP A 37 -7.31 10.65 12.82
C ASP A 37 -5.81 10.47 12.54
N ILE A 38 -5.50 9.43 11.76
CA ILE A 38 -4.15 9.11 11.32
C ILE A 38 -4.12 9.23 9.80
N TYR A 39 -3.13 9.98 9.30
CA TYR A 39 -2.88 10.16 7.88
C TYR A 39 -1.63 9.38 7.51
N LEU A 40 -1.68 8.63 6.41
CA LEU A 40 -0.53 7.93 5.85
C LEU A 40 -0.10 8.60 4.56
N VAL A 41 1.19 8.91 4.45
CA VAL A 41 1.78 9.55 3.28
C VAL A 41 2.58 8.50 2.54
N TYR A 42 2.12 8.11 1.36
CA TYR A 42 2.77 7.13 0.48
C TYR A 42 3.42 7.82 -0.71
N GLU A 43 4.37 7.15 -1.34
CA GLU A 43 4.83 7.51 -2.68
C GLU A 43 3.65 7.48 -3.67
N TYR A 44 3.65 8.43 -4.61
CA TYR A 44 2.58 8.51 -5.61
C TYR A 44 2.78 7.49 -6.72
N VAL A 45 1.75 6.69 -7.00
CA VAL A 45 1.73 5.71 -8.10
C VAL A 45 0.86 6.24 -9.23
N SER A 46 1.48 6.65 -10.34
CA SER A 46 0.81 7.34 -11.47
C SER A 46 -0.28 6.51 -12.16
N ASN A 47 -0.11 5.18 -12.19
CA ASN A 47 -1.07 4.28 -12.84
C ASN A 47 -2.34 4.07 -12.01
N GLY A 48 -2.36 4.52 -10.75
CA GLY A 48 -3.45 4.28 -9.84
C GLY A 48 -3.57 2.79 -9.47
N SER A 49 -4.76 2.41 -9.02
CA SER A 49 -5.00 1.07 -8.50
C SER A 49 -5.30 0.06 -9.62
N LEU A 50 -4.85 -1.18 -9.38
CA LEU A 50 -4.97 -2.30 -10.32
C LEU A 50 -6.44 -2.67 -10.60
N ASP A 51 -7.36 -2.45 -9.65
CA ASP A 51 -8.78 -2.71 -9.83
C ASP A 51 -9.36 -1.98 -11.05
N ARG A 52 -8.84 -0.79 -11.37
CA ARG A 52 -9.26 -0.01 -12.55
C ARG A 52 -8.89 -0.72 -13.84
N PHE A 53 -7.76 -1.43 -13.87
CA PHE A 53 -7.36 -2.22 -15.04
C PHE A 53 -8.04 -3.59 -15.11
N LEU A 54 -8.58 -4.08 -14.00
CA LEU A 54 -9.22 -5.41 -13.91
C LEU A 54 -10.74 -5.36 -14.11
N PHE A 55 -11.40 -4.30 -13.65
CA PHE A 55 -12.86 -4.24 -13.55
C PHE A 55 -13.48 -3.02 -14.23
N SER A 56 -12.70 -2.02 -14.62
CA SER A 56 -13.23 -0.82 -15.28
C SER A 56 -13.05 -0.89 -16.81
N ASN A 57 -14.03 -0.35 -17.54
CA ASN A 57 -13.99 -0.26 -19.00
C ASN A 57 -13.29 1.01 -19.51
N ASP A 58 -12.74 1.84 -18.63
CA ASP A 58 -12.08 3.12 -18.95
C ASP A 58 -10.58 2.98 -19.22
N ARG A 59 -10.03 1.76 -19.12
CA ARG A 59 -8.60 1.46 -19.30
C ARG A 59 -8.36 0.36 -20.33
N PRO A 60 -7.21 0.37 -21.02
CA PRO A 60 -6.81 -0.74 -21.89
C PRO A 60 -6.71 -2.05 -21.10
N VAL A 61 -7.17 -3.14 -21.71
CA VAL A 61 -7.07 -4.49 -21.13
C VAL A 61 -5.60 -4.87 -21.02
N LEU A 62 -5.19 -5.34 -19.85
CA LEU A 62 -3.84 -5.85 -19.62
C LEU A 62 -3.59 -7.12 -20.45
N ASN A 63 -2.48 -7.14 -21.19
CA ASN A 63 -2.06 -8.29 -21.96
C ASN A 63 -1.54 -9.39 -21.02
N TRP A 64 -1.43 -10.62 -21.53
CA TRP A 64 -0.97 -11.75 -20.68
C TRP A 64 0.41 -11.50 -20.07
N SER A 65 1.33 -10.89 -20.81
CA SER A 65 2.67 -10.55 -20.30
C SER A 65 2.60 -9.57 -19.13
N ASP A 66 1.76 -8.53 -19.22
CA ASP A 66 1.56 -7.56 -18.14
C ASP A 66 0.97 -8.23 -16.90
N ARG A 67 -0.05 -9.07 -17.09
CA ARG A 67 -0.66 -9.84 -16.00
C ARG A 67 0.36 -10.73 -15.30
N PHE A 68 1.19 -11.43 -16.06
CA PHE A 68 2.23 -12.28 -15.50
C PHE A 68 3.26 -11.48 -14.69
N ASN A 69 3.68 -10.32 -15.20
CA ASN A 69 4.60 -9.42 -14.48
C ASN A 69 3.98 -8.89 -13.19
N ILE A 70 2.69 -8.52 -13.21
CA ILE A 70 1.95 -8.10 -12.01
C ILE A 70 1.90 -9.24 -10.98
N ILE A 71 1.52 -10.45 -11.39
CA ILE A 71 1.48 -11.62 -10.50
C ILE A 71 2.86 -11.89 -9.88
N LYS A 72 3.91 -11.86 -10.70
CA LYS A 72 5.29 -12.05 -10.24
C LYS A 72 5.70 -10.98 -9.23
N GLY A 73 5.35 -9.72 -9.47
CA GLY A 73 5.64 -8.61 -8.57
C GLY A 73 4.91 -8.75 -7.23
N VAL A 74 3.62 -9.12 -7.24
CA VAL A 74 2.85 -9.38 -6.02
C VAL A 74 3.46 -10.54 -5.23
N ALA A 75 3.80 -11.63 -5.92
CA ALA A 75 4.41 -12.80 -5.30
C ALA A 75 5.77 -12.49 -4.66
N SER A 76 6.58 -11.60 -5.26
CA SER A 76 7.86 -11.23 -4.65
C SER A 76 7.72 -10.26 -3.48
N ALA A 77 6.67 -9.44 -3.43
CA ALA A 77 6.39 -8.55 -2.30
C ALA A 77 5.98 -9.27 -1.02
N LEU A 78 5.36 -10.45 -1.13
CA LEU A 78 4.92 -11.26 0.02
C LEU A 78 6.00 -12.19 0.58
N LYS A 79 7.13 -12.34 -0.12
CA LYS A 79 8.19 -13.29 0.22
C LYS A 79 9.10 -12.74 1.31
#